data_AF-A0A7C6T9P7-F1
#
_entry.id   AF-A0A7C6T9P7-F1
#
_cell.length_a   1.000
_cell.length_b   1.000
_cell.length_c   1.000
_cell.angle_alpha   90.00
_cell.angle_beta   90.00
_cell.angle_gamma   90.00
#
_symmetry.space_group_name_H-M   'P 1'
#
loop_
_entity.id
_entity.type
_entity.pdbx_description
1 polymer ?
#
loop_
_entity_poly.entity_id
_entity_poly.type
_entity_poly.pdbx_seq_one_letter_code
_entity_poly.pdbx_strand_id
1 'polypeptide(L)'
;MFARARENARKSSCQSNLKQIGLAVQQYAQDYDETYPGYCIVCSTTVSYVLPNGATQTGQYVLWPVLIYPYVKNTQVYNCPSSTTKWTGNYASAMCYGLNARSFGTSGLAMASVNYTSELMYFADANTSAANAYHFSSADAADTDSDGIKDYKVDKRHSEGANVCYADGHVKWIKVNAVPEPTASSRFWYYNAP
;
A
#
# COMPACT_ATOMS: atom_id res chain seq x y z
N MET A 1 -16.67 19.94 17.67
CA MET A 1 -17.23 19.84 16.29
C MET A 1 -16.14 20.03 15.22
N PHE A 2 -15.33 21.09 15.25
CA PHE A 2 -14.32 21.39 14.21
C PHE A 2 -13.21 20.34 14.04
N ALA A 3 -12.75 19.70 15.12
CA ALA A 3 -11.73 18.65 15.04
C ALA A 3 -12.19 17.45 14.20
N ARG A 4 -13.44 17.01 14.40
CA ARG A 4 -14.03 15.89 13.64
C ARG A 4 -14.26 16.23 12.17
N ALA A 5 -14.64 17.48 11.88
CA ALA A 5 -14.77 17.97 10.51
C ALA A 5 -13.42 17.99 9.77
N ARG A 6 -12.34 18.46 10.43
CA ARG A 6 -10.99 18.46 9.88
C ARG A 6 -10.49 17.04 9.59
N GLU A 7 -10.71 16.10 10.52
CA GLU A 7 -10.29 14.72 10.30
C GLU A 7 -11.07 14.04 9.18
N ASN A 8 -12.38 14.30 9.07
CA ASN A 8 -13.16 13.81 7.93
C ASN A 8 -12.61 14.34 6.59
N ALA A 9 -12.20 15.60 6.52
CA ALA A 9 -11.59 16.16 5.31
C ALA A 9 -10.26 15.47 4.97
N ARG A 10 -9.38 15.26 5.96
CA ARG A 10 -8.10 14.56 5.76
C ARG A 10 -8.30 13.12 5.33
N LYS A 11 -9.26 12.41 5.92
CA LYS A 11 -9.66 11.06 5.52
C LYS A 11 -10.10 11.04 4.04
N SER A 12 -10.95 11.98 3.62
CA SER A 12 -11.36 12.08 2.21
C SER A 12 -10.17 12.35 1.28
N SER A 13 -9.19 13.16 1.69
CA SER A 13 -7.94 13.32 0.94
C SER A 13 -7.16 12.01 0.83
N CYS A 14 -7.02 11.24 1.91
CA CYS A 14 -6.32 9.94 1.87
C CYS A 14 -7.08 8.93 0.98
N GLN A 15 -8.41 9.00 0.89
CA GLN A 15 -9.18 8.19 -0.08
C GLN A 15 -8.89 8.59 -1.52
N SER A 16 -8.88 9.89 -1.83
CA SER A 16 -8.55 10.38 -3.17
C SER A 16 -7.13 10.02 -3.58
N ASN A 17 -6.19 10.02 -2.62
CA ASN A 17 -4.82 9.56 -2.82
C ASN A 17 -4.76 8.08 -3.17
N LEU A 18 -5.40 7.22 -2.37
CA LEU A 18 -5.49 5.78 -2.66
C LEU A 18 -6.19 5.50 -3.99
N LYS A 19 -7.19 6.31 -4.37
CA LYS A 19 -7.87 6.13 -5.67
C LYS A 19 -6.94 6.43 -6.84
N GLN A 20 -6.09 7.47 -6.72
CA GLN A 20 -5.06 7.78 -7.71
C GLN A 20 -3.99 6.68 -7.78
N ILE A 21 -3.56 6.16 -6.62
CA ILE A 21 -2.62 5.02 -6.55
C ILE A 21 -3.23 3.78 -7.19
N GLY A 22 -4.47 3.43 -6.84
CA GLY A 22 -5.18 2.30 -7.42
C GLY A 22 -5.36 2.42 -8.94
N LEU A 23 -5.63 3.63 -9.45
CA LEU A 23 -5.68 3.88 -10.89
C LEU A 23 -4.32 3.67 -11.55
N ALA A 24 -3.23 4.17 -10.96
CA ALA A 24 -1.87 3.96 -11.45
C ALA A 24 -1.49 2.48 -11.50
N VAL A 25 -2.02 1.68 -10.57
CA VAL A 25 -1.83 0.21 -10.59
C VAL A 25 -2.57 -0.44 -11.74
N GLN A 26 -3.80 0.00 -12.04
CA GLN A 26 -4.52 -0.51 -13.21
C GLN A 26 -3.80 -0.14 -14.52
N GLN A 27 -3.23 1.06 -14.59
CA GLN A 27 -2.39 1.48 -15.72
C GLN A 27 -1.13 0.62 -15.83
N TYR A 28 -0.44 0.38 -14.71
CA TYR A 28 0.68 -0.56 -14.68
C TYR A 28 0.27 -1.93 -15.21
N ALA A 29 -0.83 -2.50 -14.71
CA ALA A 29 -1.25 -3.84 -15.13
C ALA A 29 -1.55 -3.92 -16.64
N GLN A 30 -2.09 -2.86 -17.24
CA GLN A 30 -2.30 -2.78 -18.68
C GLN A 30 -0.99 -2.83 -19.48
N ASP A 31 0.07 -2.22 -18.97
CA ASP A 31 1.39 -2.18 -19.63
C ASP A 31 2.22 -3.44 -19.36
N TYR A 32 1.85 -4.26 -18.36
CA TYR A 32 2.60 -5.43 -17.90
C TYR A 32 1.74 -6.70 -17.81
N ASP A 33 1.26 -7.18 -18.97
CA ASP A 33 0.59 -8.48 -19.15
C ASP A 33 -0.54 -8.77 -18.13
N GLU A 34 -1.37 -7.76 -17.85
CA GLU A 34 -2.48 -7.86 -16.89
C GLU A 34 -2.03 -8.39 -15.52
N THR A 35 -0.86 -7.96 -15.06
CA THR A 35 -0.28 -8.40 -13.78
C THR A 35 -0.23 -7.25 -12.79
N TYR A 36 -0.85 -7.45 -11.62
CA TYR A 36 -0.70 -6.55 -10.50
C TYR A 36 0.75 -6.54 -10.03
N PRO A 37 1.37 -5.38 -9.76
CA PRO A 37 2.69 -5.34 -9.15
C PRO A 37 2.68 -5.97 -7.75
N GLY A 38 3.79 -6.59 -7.37
CA GLY A 38 4.03 -6.99 -5.99
C GLY A 38 4.57 -5.81 -5.18
N TYR A 39 4.99 -6.06 -3.94
CA TYR A 39 5.60 -5.01 -3.11
C TYR A 39 7.00 -4.62 -3.60
N CYS A 40 7.72 -5.53 -4.28
CA CYS A 40 8.96 -5.21 -4.99
C CYS A 40 9.33 -6.23 -6.09
N ILE A 41 9.90 -5.77 -7.19
CA ILE A 41 10.56 -6.65 -8.16
C ILE A 41 11.94 -7.02 -7.63
N VAL A 42 12.27 -8.32 -7.66
CA VAL A 42 13.61 -8.83 -7.35
C VAL A 42 14.39 -9.04 -8.64
N CYS A 43 15.48 -8.31 -8.81
CA CYS A 43 16.38 -8.44 -9.95
C CYS A 43 17.46 -9.50 -9.67
N SER A 44 17.77 -10.32 -10.67
CA SER A 44 18.81 -11.35 -10.58
C SER A 44 20.22 -10.76 -10.39
N THR A 45 20.43 -9.55 -10.88
CA THR A 45 21.66 -8.78 -10.73
C THR A 45 21.37 -7.41 -10.11
N THR A 46 22.40 -6.78 -9.56
CA THR A 46 22.32 -5.39 -9.12
C THR A 46 21.97 -4.48 -10.30
N VAL A 47 20.96 -3.65 -10.12
CA VAL A 47 20.52 -2.63 -11.09
C VAL A 47 20.63 -1.24 -10.48
N SER A 48 20.85 -0.23 -11.33
CA SER A 48 20.81 1.18 -10.94
C SER A 48 19.62 1.86 -11.60
N TYR A 49 18.82 2.58 -10.83
CA TYR A 49 17.61 3.26 -11.29
C TYR A 49 17.39 4.57 -10.53
N VAL A 50 16.55 5.44 -11.10
CA VAL A 50 16.27 6.77 -10.53
C VAL A 50 15.03 6.70 -9.65
N LEU A 51 15.15 7.19 -8.42
CA LEU A 51 14.06 7.32 -7.48
C LEU A 51 13.20 8.56 -7.80
N PRO A 52 11.95 8.62 -7.31
CA PRO A 52 11.07 9.79 -7.49
C PRO A 52 11.63 11.13 -6.99
N ASN A 53 12.63 11.12 -6.11
CA ASN A 53 13.33 12.32 -5.65
C ASN A 53 14.55 12.71 -6.50
N GLY A 54 14.82 11.98 -7.59
CA GLY A 54 15.95 12.20 -8.49
C GLY A 54 17.27 11.54 -8.05
N ALA A 55 17.33 10.93 -6.86
CA ALA A 55 18.51 10.19 -6.43
C ALA A 55 18.65 8.88 -7.20
N THR A 56 19.89 8.44 -7.41
CA THR A 56 20.18 7.11 -7.97
C THR A 56 20.19 6.08 -6.85
N GLN A 57 19.41 5.02 -7.02
CA GLN A 57 19.42 3.83 -6.17
C GLN A 57 20.11 2.69 -6.91
N THR A 58 20.97 1.96 -6.19
CA THR A 58 21.61 0.75 -6.71
C THR A 58 21.29 -0.41 -5.77
N GLY A 59 20.72 -1.49 -6.32
CA GLY A 59 20.30 -2.64 -5.52
C GLY A 59 19.64 -3.73 -6.36
N GLN A 60 19.15 -4.77 -5.70
CA GLN A 60 18.47 -5.91 -6.34
C GLN A 60 16.94 -5.86 -6.21
N TYR A 61 16.40 -4.82 -5.58
CA TYR A 61 14.97 -4.74 -5.27
C TYR A 61 14.44 -3.39 -5.75
N VAL A 62 13.31 -3.38 -6.44
CA VAL A 62 12.61 -2.17 -6.88
C VAL A 62 11.22 -2.15 -6.25
N LEU A 63 10.97 -1.23 -5.32
CA LEU A 63 9.72 -1.21 -4.54
C LEU A 63 8.54 -0.68 -5.35
N TRP A 64 7.33 -1.11 -4.97
CA TRP A 64 6.07 -0.72 -5.62
C TRP A 64 5.87 0.79 -5.83
N PRO A 65 6.26 1.71 -4.90
CA PRO A 65 6.02 3.13 -5.11
C PRO A 65 6.78 3.64 -6.33
N VAL A 66 7.98 3.10 -6.57
CA VAL A 66 8.83 3.43 -7.72
C VAL A 66 8.26 2.82 -9.00
N LEU A 67 7.76 1.58 -8.94
CA LEU A 67 7.17 0.89 -10.09
C LEU A 67 5.98 1.65 -10.69
N ILE A 68 5.12 2.21 -9.82
CA ILE A 68 3.92 2.91 -10.29
C ILE A 68 4.11 4.42 -10.42
N TYR A 69 5.23 4.98 -9.94
CA TYR A 69 5.49 6.42 -10.00
C TYR A 69 5.39 7.03 -11.40
N PRO A 70 5.79 6.36 -12.50
CA PRO A 70 5.61 6.88 -13.85
C PRO A 70 4.15 7.22 -14.21
N TYR A 71 3.19 6.56 -13.57
CA TYR A 71 1.75 6.77 -13.77
C TYR A 71 1.17 7.82 -12.81
N VAL A 72 1.76 7.98 -11.62
CA VAL A 72 1.31 8.95 -10.61
C VAL A 72 1.94 10.33 -10.82
N LYS A 73 3.26 10.38 -11.08
CA LYS A 73 4.10 11.59 -11.26
C LYS A 73 3.96 12.65 -10.16
N ASN A 74 3.51 12.26 -8.97
CA ASN A 74 3.31 13.16 -7.84
C ASN A 74 3.56 12.43 -6.51
N THR A 75 4.64 12.76 -5.82
CA THR A 75 5.00 12.14 -4.54
C THR A 75 4.02 12.50 -3.42
N GLN A 76 3.26 13.59 -3.52
CA GLN A 76 2.28 13.98 -2.51
C GLN A 76 1.12 12.99 -2.39
N VAL A 77 0.81 12.27 -3.47
CA VAL A 77 -0.26 11.26 -3.51
C VAL A 77 0.03 10.09 -2.57
N TYR A 78 1.29 9.79 -2.30
CA TYR A 78 1.70 8.71 -1.40
C TYR A 78 1.66 9.10 0.09
N ASN A 79 1.27 10.34 0.38
CA ASN A 79 1.31 10.92 1.71
C ASN A 79 -0.09 11.20 2.23
N CYS A 80 -0.43 10.62 3.37
CA CYS A 80 -1.69 10.90 4.03
C CYS A 80 -1.59 12.19 4.86
N PRO A 81 -2.50 13.18 4.73
CA PRO A 81 -2.44 14.43 5.51
C PRO A 81 -2.56 14.26 7.02
N SER A 82 -3.05 13.11 7.52
CA SER A 82 -3.10 12.81 8.95
C SER A 82 -1.78 12.27 9.51
N SER A 83 -0.85 11.80 8.65
CA SER A 83 0.48 11.39 9.12
C SER A 83 1.43 12.59 9.25
N THR A 84 2.27 12.58 10.27
CA THR A 84 3.37 13.53 10.46
C THR A 84 4.58 13.17 9.60
N THR A 85 4.76 11.90 9.27
CA THR A 85 5.83 11.41 8.40
C THR A 85 5.43 11.58 6.94
N LYS A 86 6.41 11.94 6.10
CA LYS A 86 6.20 12.12 4.67
C LYS A 86 7.23 11.33 3.89
N TRP A 87 6.77 10.49 2.98
CA TRP A 87 7.60 9.91 1.97
C TRP A 87 7.96 10.98 0.93
N THR A 88 9.26 11.20 0.78
CA THR A 88 9.81 12.23 -0.11
C THR A 88 10.33 11.65 -1.42
N GLY A 89 9.97 10.40 -1.75
CA GLY A 89 10.46 9.72 -2.95
C GLY A 89 11.77 8.95 -2.76
N ASN A 90 12.16 8.64 -1.53
CA ASN A 90 13.34 7.82 -1.22
C ASN A 90 13.05 6.31 -1.38
N TYR A 91 14.10 5.47 -1.39
CA TYR A 91 13.97 4.02 -1.61
C TYR A 91 13.04 3.33 -0.60
N ALA A 92 13.30 3.46 0.70
CA ALA A 92 12.44 2.92 1.76
C ALA A 92 12.42 3.88 2.95
N SER A 93 11.23 4.42 3.28
CA SER A 93 10.95 5.16 4.52
C SER A 93 9.46 5.51 4.59
N ALA A 94 8.97 5.84 5.79
CA ALA A 94 7.88 6.81 6.02
C ALA A 94 6.62 6.67 5.13
N MET A 95 6.26 5.46 4.71
CA MET A 95 5.20 5.26 3.74
C MET A 95 3.84 5.36 4.44
N CYS A 96 2.89 6.06 3.85
CA CYS A 96 1.55 6.15 4.42
C CYS A 96 0.66 4.96 4.05
N TYR A 97 1.01 4.23 2.99
CA TYR A 97 0.22 3.14 2.43
C TYR A 97 1.07 1.90 2.25
N GLY A 98 0.55 0.75 2.67
CA GLY A 98 1.19 -0.54 2.53
C GLY A 98 0.49 -1.41 1.50
N LEU A 99 1.25 -2.17 0.72
CA LEU A 99 0.74 -3.17 -0.22
C LEU A 99 0.49 -4.51 0.48
N ASN A 100 -0.56 -5.23 0.12
CA ASN A 100 -0.83 -6.58 0.64
C ASN A 100 0.16 -7.64 0.11
N ALA A 101 1.34 -7.76 0.72
CA ALA A 101 2.38 -8.70 0.31
C ALA A 101 1.97 -10.17 0.49
N ARG A 102 0.94 -10.48 1.29
CA ARG A 102 0.45 -11.85 1.50
C ARG A 102 -0.19 -12.44 0.25
N SER A 103 -0.83 -11.61 -0.57
CA SER A 103 -1.42 -12.04 -1.84
C SER A 103 -0.51 -11.79 -3.04
N PHE A 104 0.13 -10.62 -3.08
CA PHE A 104 0.82 -10.14 -4.27
C PHE A 104 2.32 -10.43 -4.25
N GLY A 105 2.88 -10.79 -3.10
CA GLY A 105 4.29 -11.16 -2.95
C GLY A 105 5.26 -10.13 -3.54
N THR A 106 6.44 -10.59 -3.95
CA THR A 106 7.43 -9.78 -4.65
C THR A 106 7.07 -9.61 -6.13
N SER A 107 6.79 -10.70 -6.83
CA SER A 107 6.67 -10.69 -8.29
C SER A 107 5.32 -10.24 -8.83
N GLY A 108 4.36 -9.93 -7.95
CA GLY A 108 3.01 -9.58 -8.35
C GLY A 108 2.11 -10.80 -8.55
N LEU A 109 0.91 -10.53 -9.05
CA LEU A 109 -0.13 -11.55 -9.26
C LEU A 109 -0.90 -11.23 -10.53
N ALA A 110 -1.07 -12.21 -11.40
CA ALA A 110 -1.90 -12.08 -12.60
C ALA A 110 -3.34 -11.70 -12.19
N MET A 111 -3.94 -10.73 -12.87
CA MET A 111 -5.31 -10.27 -12.59
C MET A 111 -6.32 -11.41 -12.71
N ALA A 112 -6.13 -12.30 -13.68
CA ALA A 112 -6.97 -13.48 -13.90
C ALA A 112 -6.97 -14.48 -12.73
N SER A 113 -5.97 -14.43 -11.85
CA SER A 113 -5.90 -15.30 -10.66
C SER A 113 -6.77 -14.80 -9.50
N VAL A 114 -7.29 -13.56 -9.57
CA VAL A 114 -8.06 -12.94 -8.48
C VAL A 114 -9.55 -13.11 -8.72
N ASN A 115 -10.19 -14.00 -7.98
CA ASN A 115 -11.64 -14.28 -8.14
C ASN A 115 -12.54 -13.21 -7.49
N TYR A 116 -12.07 -12.53 -6.44
CA TYR A 116 -12.86 -11.60 -5.62
C TYR A 116 -12.20 -10.22 -5.54
N THR A 117 -12.04 -9.56 -6.69
CA THR A 117 -11.28 -8.29 -6.81
C THR A 117 -11.85 -7.15 -5.95
N SER A 118 -13.15 -7.14 -5.66
CA SER A 118 -13.82 -6.16 -4.80
C SER A 118 -13.75 -6.51 -3.30
N GLU A 119 -13.21 -7.66 -2.93
CA GLU A 119 -13.05 -8.07 -1.53
C GLU A 119 -11.57 -8.13 -1.12
N LEU A 120 -10.67 -8.30 -2.08
CA LEU A 120 -9.23 -8.40 -1.86
C LEU A 120 -8.60 -7.02 -1.63
N MET A 121 -8.06 -6.80 -0.43
CA MET A 121 -7.25 -5.61 -0.15
C MET A 121 -6.00 -5.61 -1.00
N TYR A 122 -5.76 -4.47 -1.65
CA TYR A 122 -4.54 -4.21 -2.39
C TYR A 122 -3.62 -3.24 -1.63
N PHE A 123 -4.15 -2.08 -1.22
CA PHE A 123 -3.47 -1.14 -0.32
C PHE A 123 -4.32 -0.80 0.89
N ALA A 124 -3.68 -0.43 1.99
CA ALA A 124 -4.34 0.25 3.10
C ALA A 124 -3.39 1.23 3.80
N ASP A 125 -3.94 2.07 4.67
CA ASP A 125 -3.13 2.88 5.58
C ASP A 125 -2.19 1.98 6.40
N ALA A 126 -0.89 2.23 6.31
CA ALA A 126 0.15 1.46 6.99
C ALA A 126 0.85 2.28 8.05
N ASN A 127 1.40 1.63 9.08
CA ASN A 127 2.17 2.27 10.14
C ASN A 127 3.29 3.14 9.56
N THR A 128 3.19 4.47 9.64
CA THR A 128 4.16 5.38 9.00
C THR A 128 5.50 5.47 9.72
N SER A 129 5.58 4.92 10.93
CA SER A 129 6.79 4.87 11.74
C SER A 129 7.63 3.63 11.48
N ALA A 130 7.04 2.64 10.79
CA ALA A 130 7.66 1.38 10.41
C ALA A 130 8.77 1.54 9.38
N ALA A 131 9.85 0.78 9.53
CA ALA A 131 10.87 0.65 8.48
C ALA A 131 10.30 0.00 7.21
N ASN A 132 9.31 -0.90 7.37
CA ASN A 132 8.68 -1.66 6.28
C ASN A 132 7.23 -1.24 6.01
N ALA A 133 6.89 0.03 6.27
CA ALA A 133 5.54 0.61 6.05
C ALA A 133 4.96 0.42 4.64
N TYR A 134 5.79 0.06 3.66
CA TYR A 134 5.40 -0.10 2.26
C TYR A 134 4.69 -1.45 1.97
N HIS A 135 4.64 -2.40 2.92
CA HIS A 135 3.85 -3.62 2.73
C HIS A 135 3.30 -4.24 4.03
N PHE A 136 2.36 -5.16 3.87
CA PHE A 136 1.81 -6.03 4.91
C PHE A 136 2.21 -7.48 4.62
N SER A 137 3.25 -7.99 5.29
CA SER A 137 3.72 -9.37 5.16
C SER A 137 3.43 -10.21 6.41
N SER A 138 3.62 -11.53 6.33
CA SER A 138 3.64 -12.42 7.50
C SER A 138 5.05 -12.69 8.03
N ALA A 139 6.09 -12.26 7.32
CA ALA A 139 7.47 -12.63 7.56
C ALA A 139 8.29 -11.56 8.29
N ASP A 140 7.82 -10.30 8.28
CA ASP A 140 8.51 -9.23 8.99
C ASP A 140 8.28 -9.34 10.50
N ALA A 141 9.38 -9.25 11.23
CA ALA A 141 9.35 -9.12 12.69
C ALA A 141 8.41 -7.97 13.07
N ALA A 142 7.64 -8.17 14.14
CA ALA A 142 6.69 -7.18 14.64
C ALA A 142 7.43 -5.94 15.17
N ASP A 143 7.79 -4.99 14.31
CA ASP A 143 8.01 -3.63 14.77
C ASP A 143 6.64 -3.06 15.17
N THR A 144 6.62 -2.34 16.28
CA THR A 144 5.39 -1.87 16.93
C THR A 144 5.54 -0.37 17.12
N ASP A 145 4.61 0.42 16.59
CA ASP A 145 4.63 1.87 16.86
C ASP A 145 4.25 2.21 18.31
N SER A 146 4.35 3.50 18.64
CA SER A 146 3.94 4.06 19.93
C SER A 146 2.48 3.82 20.29
N ASP A 147 1.63 3.50 19.30
CA ASP A 147 0.20 3.23 19.46
C ASP A 147 -0.09 1.71 19.59
N GLY A 148 0.94 0.87 19.63
CA GLY A 148 0.84 -0.59 19.77
C GLY A 148 0.49 -1.32 18.46
N ILE A 149 0.53 -0.64 17.31
CA ILE A 149 0.20 -1.22 16.01
C ILE A 149 1.45 -1.84 15.41
N LYS A 150 1.33 -3.12 15.05
CA LYS A 150 2.41 -3.86 14.39
C LYS A 150 2.45 -3.51 12.90
N ASP A 151 3.63 -3.47 12.29
CA ASP A 151 3.84 -3.09 10.89
C ASP A 151 2.99 -3.86 9.87
N TYR A 152 2.62 -5.11 10.20
CA TYR A 152 1.77 -5.95 9.36
C TYR A 152 0.27 -5.70 9.55
N LYS A 153 -0.13 -4.74 10.39
CA LYS A 153 -1.52 -4.37 10.65
C LYS A 153 -1.87 -3.04 9.97
N VAL A 154 -3.12 -2.96 9.53
CA VAL A 154 -3.72 -1.75 9.00
C VAL A 154 -3.82 -0.68 10.11
N ASP A 155 -3.36 0.53 9.80
CA ASP A 155 -3.26 1.66 10.72
C ASP A 155 -4.64 2.34 10.94
N LYS A 156 -4.94 2.72 12.19
CA LYS A 156 -6.24 3.27 12.61
C LYS A 156 -6.36 4.80 12.58
N ARG A 157 -5.44 5.50 11.93
CA ARG A 157 -5.29 6.98 11.92
C ARG A 157 -6.55 7.76 11.55
N HIS A 158 -7.51 7.16 10.85
CA HIS A 158 -8.72 7.84 10.41
C HIS A 158 -9.92 7.51 11.26
N SER A 159 -9.96 8.10 12.47
CA SER A 159 -11.10 7.94 13.40
C SER A 159 -11.42 6.47 13.71
N GLU A 160 -10.43 5.71 14.17
CA GLU A 160 -10.52 4.27 14.50
C GLU A 160 -10.70 3.35 13.29
N GLY A 161 -10.43 3.87 12.09
CA GLY A 161 -10.50 3.13 10.85
C GLY A 161 -9.39 3.51 9.89
N ALA A 162 -9.46 2.88 8.72
CA ALA A 162 -8.48 2.98 7.67
C ALA A 162 -9.16 3.05 6.32
N ASN A 163 -8.53 3.73 5.37
CA ASN A 163 -8.89 3.64 3.97
C ASN A 163 -8.19 2.45 3.36
N VAL A 164 -8.96 1.69 2.58
CA VAL A 164 -8.52 0.47 1.92
C VAL A 164 -8.82 0.60 0.44
N CYS A 165 -7.81 0.39 -0.40
CA CYS A 165 -7.95 0.21 -1.83
C CYS A 165 -8.00 -1.28 -2.13
N TYR A 166 -8.99 -1.71 -2.90
CA TYR A 166 -9.16 -3.10 -3.31
C TYR A 166 -8.52 -3.36 -4.66
N ALA A 167 -8.39 -4.62 -5.05
CA ALA A 167 -7.74 -5.04 -6.29
C ALA A 167 -8.44 -4.51 -7.56
N ASP A 168 -9.76 -4.28 -7.51
CA ASP A 168 -10.50 -3.59 -8.59
C ASP A 168 -10.27 -2.05 -8.64
N GLY A 169 -9.50 -1.51 -7.69
CA GLY A 169 -9.21 -0.08 -7.57
C GLY A 169 -10.28 0.76 -6.90
N HIS A 170 -11.35 0.19 -6.34
CA HIS A 170 -12.26 0.97 -5.48
C HIS A 170 -11.64 1.21 -4.10
N VAL A 171 -12.05 2.29 -3.44
CA VAL A 171 -11.53 2.67 -2.12
C VAL A 171 -12.69 2.77 -1.15
N LYS A 172 -12.53 2.17 0.03
CA LYS A 172 -13.53 2.18 1.10
C LYS A 172 -12.86 2.42 2.44
N TRP A 173 -13.47 3.24 3.28
CA TRP A 173 -13.09 3.31 4.68
C TRP A 173 -13.75 2.18 5.46
N ILE A 174 -12.98 1.50 6.29
CA ILE A 174 -13.46 0.47 7.19
C ILE A 174 -12.95 0.75 8.60
N LYS A 175 -13.72 0.34 9.61
CA LYS A 175 -13.22 0.35 10.99
C LYS A 175 -12.12 -0.68 11.13
N VAL A 176 -11.07 -0.39 11.91
CA VAL A 176 -9.96 -1.34 12.09
C VAL A 176 -10.42 -2.63 12.77
N ASN A 177 -11.40 -2.57 13.66
CA ASN A 177 -11.99 -3.78 14.26
C ASN A 177 -12.82 -4.63 13.28
N ALA A 178 -13.10 -4.13 12.08
CA ALA A 178 -13.74 -4.87 11.00
C ALA A 178 -12.73 -5.44 10.00
N VAL A 179 -11.42 -5.15 10.15
CA VAL A 179 -10.36 -5.79 9.36
C VAL A 179 -10.27 -7.25 9.81
N PRO A 180 -10.51 -8.23 8.93
CA PRO A 180 -10.41 -9.64 9.29
C PRO A 180 -8.97 -10.01 9.66
N GLU A 181 -8.80 -11.02 10.52
CA GLU A 181 -7.47 -11.60 10.74
C GLU A 181 -6.95 -12.24 9.43
N PRO A 182 -5.62 -12.25 9.20
CA PRO A 182 -5.02 -12.74 7.96
C PRO A 182 -4.89 -14.27 7.94
N THR A 183 -6.03 -14.96 8.05
CA THR A 183 -6.15 -16.42 7.89
C THR A 183 -6.35 -16.79 6.42
N ALA A 184 -6.00 -18.03 6.03
CA ALA A 184 -6.12 -18.49 4.64
C ALA A 184 -7.55 -18.44 4.06
N SER A 185 -8.57 -18.34 4.92
CA SER A 185 -9.98 -18.17 4.52
C SER A 185 -10.38 -16.72 4.31
N SER A 186 -9.50 -15.76 4.56
CA SER A 186 -9.81 -14.34 4.49
C SER A 186 -9.62 -13.80 3.07
N ARG A 187 -10.72 -13.57 2.36
CA ARG A 187 -10.73 -12.92 1.04
C ARG A 187 -10.16 -11.51 1.06
N PHE A 188 -10.19 -10.86 2.23
CA PHE A 188 -9.54 -9.57 2.42
C PHE A 188 -8.02 -9.64 2.25
N TRP A 189 -7.39 -10.75 2.67
CA TRP A 189 -5.93 -10.89 2.67
C TRP A 189 -5.38 -11.80 1.58
N TYR A 190 -6.12 -12.83 1.16
CA TYR A 190 -5.65 -13.88 0.25
C TYR A 190 -6.50 -13.97 -1.01
N TYR A 191 -5.86 -13.89 -2.18
CA TYR A 191 -6.51 -13.91 -3.50
C TYR A 191 -7.20 -15.24 -3.82
N ASN A 192 -6.76 -16.33 -3.20
CA ASN A 192 -7.24 -17.69 -3.41
C ASN A 192 -8.07 -18.22 -2.23
N ALA A 193 -8.51 -17.33 -1.32
CA ALA A 193 -9.40 -17.73 -0.24
C ALA A 193 -10.72 -18.28 -0.81
N PRO A 194 -11.29 -19.35 -0.19
CA PRO A 194 -12.56 -19.94 -0.59
C PRO A 194 -13.74 -18.94 -0.57
#